data_AF-A0A8C2J564-F1
#
_entry.id   AF-A0A8C2J564-F1
#
_cell.length_a   1.000
_cell.length_b   1.000
_cell.length_c   1.000
_cell.angle_alpha   90.00
_cell.angle_beta   90.00
_cell.angle_gamma   90.00
#
_symmetry.space_group_name_H-M   'P 1'
#
loop_
_entity.id
_entity.type
_entity.pdbx_description
1 polymer ?
#
loop_
_entity_poly.entity_id
_entity_poly.type
_entity_poly.pdbx_seq_one_letter_code
_entity_poly.pdbx_strand_id
1 'polypeptide(L)'
;MRFQLSLRRLNAVFSAGTVRGTASSAAMRLVQFCHRGGEGGVRVGVEQAGGQGVIDLKAFDPSMPSTMRQFLEMGQEGMDCAKRALSSGQHMVAWSDIRLLSPVTGPEKVVCVGMNYKDHCLEQNAPIPEEPIIFSKFPSSITGPSDDILLPEESQEVDWEVELAFVIGRKGKHIKEDEALSYVAGFTVANDVSARDWQMKRNGKQWLLGKTFDTFCPLGPALVSTAALKDVHNLGIRCLVNGATVQDSNTNQMIFRTEKLIAWVSQFVTLCPGDVFLTGTPPGVGVFRNPPVYLKRGDVVECQIDEIGSIRNTVV
;
A
#
# COMPACT_ATOMS: atom_id res chain seq x y z
N MET A 1 73.21 -19.26 26.09
CA MET A 1 72.10 -18.34 25.76
C MET A 1 71.61 -18.73 24.36
N ARG A 2 70.73 -19.72 24.17
CA ARG A 2 69.26 -19.68 24.30
C ARG A 2 68.65 -18.35 23.80
N PHE A 3 68.01 -18.38 22.62
CA PHE A 3 66.54 -18.29 22.51
C PHE A 3 66.07 -18.64 21.08
N GLN A 4 65.19 -19.64 21.01
CA GLN A 4 64.33 -19.97 19.87
C GLN A 4 63.30 -18.86 19.68
N LEU A 5 62.96 -18.54 18.43
CA LEU A 5 61.70 -17.86 18.10
C LEU A 5 60.93 -18.72 17.10
N SER A 6 59.91 -19.39 17.63
CA SER A 6 58.95 -20.20 16.88
C SER A 6 57.96 -19.29 16.18
N LEU A 7 57.80 -19.44 14.86
CA LEU A 7 56.61 -18.95 14.17
C LEU A 7 55.44 -19.89 14.49
N ARG A 8 54.64 -19.50 15.48
CA ARG A 8 53.33 -20.11 15.74
C ARG A 8 52.36 -19.67 14.64
N ARG A 9 51.88 -20.64 13.86
CA ARG A 9 50.64 -20.53 13.09
C ARG A 9 49.48 -20.31 14.08
N LEU A 10 48.89 -19.12 14.08
CA LEU A 10 47.61 -18.90 14.73
C LEU A 10 46.50 -19.41 13.80
N ASN A 11 45.88 -20.51 14.23
CA ASN A 11 44.53 -20.87 13.81
C ASN A 11 43.56 -19.78 14.31
N ALA A 12 43.01 -18.98 13.41
CA ALA A 12 41.78 -18.25 13.67
C ALA A 12 40.66 -18.97 12.93
N VAL A 13 39.82 -19.66 13.71
CA VAL A 13 38.57 -20.26 13.30
C VAL A 13 37.66 -19.12 12.83
N PHE A 14 37.51 -18.93 11.53
CA PHE A 14 36.36 -18.23 10.98
C PHE A 14 35.17 -19.17 11.09
N SER A 15 34.42 -19.03 12.18
CA SER A 15 33.07 -19.56 12.28
C SER A 15 32.25 -18.96 11.16
N ALA A 16 31.76 -19.82 10.27
CA ALA A 16 30.73 -19.50 9.29
C ALA A 16 29.56 -18.84 10.01
N GLY A 17 29.45 -17.52 9.90
CA GLY A 17 28.19 -16.83 10.14
C GLY A 17 27.30 -17.18 8.97
N THR A 18 26.43 -18.17 9.15
CA THR A 18 25.36 -18.47 8.22
C THR A 18 24.54 -17.19 8.08
N VAL A 19 24.68 -16.50 6.95
CA VAL A 19 23.71 -15.50 6.51
C VAL A 19 22.38 -16.22 6.57
N ARG A 20 21.52 -15.84 7.52
CA ARG A 20 20.14 -16.33 7.56
C ARG A 20 19.56 -15.96 6.21
N GLY A 21 19.38 -16.97 5.35
CA GLY A 21 18.78 -16.81 4.05
C GLY A 21 17.48 -16.03 4.22
N THR A 22 17.31 -15.03 3.37
CA THR A 22 16.04 -14.35 3.19
C THR A 22 14.99 -15.44 2.98
N ALA A 23 14.09 -15.60 3.95
CA ALA A 23 12.95 -16.49 3.79
C ALA A 23 12.24 -16.03 2.51
N SER A 24 12.19 -16.91 1.51
CA SER A 24 11.36 -16.69 0.33
C SER A 24 9.94 -16.41 0.83
N SER A 25 9.50 -15.16 0.68
CA SER A 25 8.11 -14.82 0.87
C SER A 25 7.35 -15.53 -0.25
N ALA A 26 6.34 -16.32 0.09
CA ALA A 26 5.54 -16.97 -0.94
C ALA A 26 4.70 -15.89 -1.64
N ALA A 27 4.48 -16.05 -2.94
CA ALA A 27 3.52 -15.25 -3.68
C ALA A 27 2.13 -15.43 -3.05
N MET A 28 1.54 -14.34 -2.56
CA MET A 28 0.24 -14.35 -1.89
C MET A 28 -0.51 -13.05 -2.13
N ARG A 29 -1.84 -13.14 -2.05
CA ARG A 29 -2.74 -12.00 -2.02
C ARG A 29 -3.54 -12.10 -0.74
N LEU A 30 -3.21 -11.24 0.22
CA LEU A 30 -3.86 -11.18 1.51
C LEU A 30 -5.02 -10.18 1.45
N VAL A 31 -6.15 -10.53 2.01
CA VAL A 31 -7.34 -9.68 2.02
C VAL A 31 -7.87 -9.51 3.43
N GLN A 32 -8.63 -8.46 3.63
CA GLN A 32 -9.42 -8.27 4.82
C GLN A 32 -10.89 -8.17 4.42
N PHE A 33 -11.77 -8.85 5.14
CA PHE A 33 -13.18 -8.96 4.76
C PHE A 33 -14.09 -9.08 5.98
N CYS A 34 -15.39 -8.96 5.75
CA CYS A 34 -16.42 -9.45 6.66
C CYS A 34 -17.40 -10.35 5.89
N HIS A 35 -18.06 -11.27 6.60
CA HIS A 35 -19.14 -12.05 6.00
C HIS A 35 -20.34 -11.14 5.71
N ARG A 36 -21.01 -11.36 4.58
CA ARG A 36 -22.31 -10.74 4.32
C ARG A 36 -23.29 -11.20 5.40
N GLY A 37 -24.06 -10.27 5.95
CA GLY A 37 -24.88 -10.50 7.15
C GLY A 37 -24.19 -10.10 8.47
N GLY A 38 -22.90 -9.74 8.44
CA GLY A 38 -22.18 -9.16 9.58
C GLY A 38 -21.73 -10.15 10.65
N GLU A 39 -21.98 -11.45 10.46
CA GLU A 39 -21.52 -12.48 11.38
C GLU A 39 -19.98 -12.57 11.42
N GLY A 40 -19.43 -12.81 12.61
CA GLY A 40 -17.99 -13.01 12.80
C GLY A 40 -17.12 -11.75 12.82
N GLY A 41 -17.59 -10.61 12.33
CA GLY A 41 -16.83 -9.35 12.29
C GLY A 41 -15.68 -9.36 11.26
N VAL A 42 -14.64 -8.57 11.49
CA VAL A 42 -13.48 -8.47 10.59
C VAL A 42 -12.67 -9.77 10.58
N ARG A 43 -12.20 -10.16 9.40
CA ARG A 43 -11.38 -11.35 9.13
C ARG A 43 -10.22 -11.02 8.21
N VAL A 44 -9.12 -11.74 8.39
CA VAL A 44 -7.99 -11.78 7.46
C VAL A 44 -8.05 -13.08 6.68
N GLY A 45 -7.83 -13.00 5.38
CA GLY A 45 -7.80 -14.16 4.51
C GLY A 45 -6.66 -14.13 3.51
N VAL A 46 -6.41 -15.28 2.90
CA VAL A 46 -5.53 -15.42 1.75
C VAL A 46 -6.35 -15.89 0.55
N GLU A 47 -6.18 -15.24 -0.59
CA GLU A 47 -6.86 -15.62 -1.83
C GLU A 47 -6.36 -16.97 -2.32
N GLN A 48 -7.29 -17.87 -2.64
CA GLN A 48 -6.97 -19.18 -3.18
C GLN A 48 -6.59 -19.09 -4.67
N ALA A 49 -5.60 -19.89 -5.08
CA ALA A 49 -5.20 -19.96 -6.47
C ALA A 49 -6.39 -20.26 -7.40
N GLY A 50 -6.43 -19.57 -8.56
CA GLY A 50 -7.53 -19.71 -9.52
C GLY A 50 -8.78 -18.89 -9.19
N GLY A 51 -8.74 -18.02 -8.17
CA GLY A 51 -9.79 -17.03 -7.89
C GLY A 51 -11.08 -17.63 -7.30
N GLN A 52 -11.01 -18.85 -6.74
CA GLN A 52 -12.18 -19.58 -6.26
C GLN A 52 -12.82 -18.96 -5.01
N GLY A 53 -12.04 -18.24 -4.21
CA GLY A 53 -12.49 -17.65 -2.96
C GLY A 53 -11.32 -17.22 -2.08
N VAL A 54 -11.64 -17.02 -0.81
CA VAL A 54 -10.69 -16.59 0.22
C VAL A 54 -10.67 -17.63 1.33
N ILE A 55 -9.49 -18.03 1.79
CA ILE A 55 -9.35 -18.89 2.96
C ILE A 55 -9.33 -18.00 4.21
N ASP A 56 -10.30 -18.19 5.12
CA ASP A 56 -10.35 -17.49 6.41
C ASP A 56 -9.26 -18.03 7.34
N LEU A 57 -8.24 -17.21 7.63
CA LEU A 57 -7.09 -17.63 8.43
C LEU A 57 -7.47 -17.90 9.89
N LYS A 58 -8.49 -17.24 10.42
CA LYS A 58 -8.96 -17.44 11.80
C LYS A 58 -9.84 -18.66 11.93
N ALA A 59 -10.62 -18.98 10.89
CA ALA A 59 -11.35 -20.24 10.84
C ALA A 59 -10.39 -21.44 10.67
N PHE A 60 -9.32 -21.27 9.89
CA PHE A 60 -8.26 -22.26 9.71
C PHE A 60 -7.43 -22.48 10.98
N ASP A 61 -7.01 -21.40 11.65
CA ASP A 61 -6.25 -21.44 12.89
C ASP A 61 -6.80 -20.40 13.88
N PRO A 62 -7.51 -20.83 14.95
CA PRO A 62 -8.12 -19.92 15.92
C PRO A 62 -7.16 -18.98 16.64
N SER A 63 -5.84 -19.24 16.61
CA SER A 63 -4.83 -18.33 17.15
C SER A 63 -4.62 -17.08 16.28
N MET A 64 -5.06 -17.10 15.02
CA MET A 64 -4.89 -15.97 14.12
C MET A 64 -5.77 -14.78 14.52
N PRO A 65 -5.23 -13.55 14.39
CA PRO A 65 -5.95 -12.34 14.71
C PRO A 65 -7.00 -12.04 13.65
N SER A 66 -7.90 -11.13 14.02
CA SER A 66 -9.01 -10.74 13.14
C SER A 66 -8.65 -9.60 12.19
N THR A 67 -7.57 -8.85 12.45
CA THR A 67 -7.20 -7.68 11.64
C THR A 67 -5.85 -7.85 10.97
N MET A 68 -5.66 -7.22 9.81
CA MET A 68 -4.41 -7.30 9.05
C MET A 68 -3.24 -6.72 9.84
N ARG A 69 -3.45 -5.61 10.57
CA ARG A 69 -2.39 -5.00 11.39
C ARG A 69 -1.83 -5.99 12.40
N GLN A 70 -2.70 -6.64 13.17
CA GLN A 70 -2.30 -7.66 14.14
C GLN A 70 -1.67 -8.88 13.46
N PHE A 71 -2.18 -9.28 12.29
CA PHE A 71 -1.61 -10.38 11.51
C PHE A 71 -0.16 -10.06 11.11
N LEU A 72 0.10 -8.84 10.64
CA LEU A 72 1.45 -8.39 10.28
C LEU A 72 2.37 -8.24 11.51
N GLU A 73 1.83 -7.87 12.68
CA GLU A 73 2.57 -7.85 13.95
C GLU A 73 3.09 -9.24 14.37
N MET A 74 2.40 -10.32 13.99
CA MET A 74 2.89 -11.70 14.20
C MET A 74 4.11 -12.05 13.35
N GLY A 75 4.36 -11.30 12.27
CA GLY A 75 5.48 -11.52 11.37
C GLY A 75 5.46 -12.92 10.73
N GLN A 76 6.56 -13.67 10.92
CA GLN A 76 6.76 -14.95 10.25
C GLN A 76 5.73 -16.01 10.65
N GLU A 77 5.27 -16.02 11.90
CA GLU A 77 4.30 -17.01 12.38
C GLU A 77 2.96 -16.89 11.65
N GLY A 78 2.47 -15.65 11.47
CA GLY A 78 1.26 -15.36 10.69
C GLY A 78 1.43 -15.75 9.22
N MET A 79 2.57 -15.37 8.61
CA MET A 79 2.86 -15.72 7.21
C MET A 79 2.96 -17.23 6.98
N ASP A 80 3.55 -17.97 7.92
CA ASP A 80 3.63 -19.44 7.83
C ASP A 80 2.24 -20.07 7.99
N CYS A 81 1.37 -19.50 8.82
CA CYS A 81 -0.03 -19.91 8.90
C CYS A 81 -0.74 -19.72 7.56
N ALA A 82 -0.60 -18.54 6.94
CA ALA A 82 -1.18 -18.28 5.62
C ALA A 82 -0.67 -19.26 4.55
N LYS A 83 0.64 -19.61 4.56
CA LYS A 83 1.19 -20.64 3.65
C LYS A 83 0.52 -22.01 3.84
N ARG A 84 0.34 -22.44 5.10
CA ARG A 84 -0.32 -23.73 5.42
C ARG A 84 -1.79 -23.71 5.01
N ALA A 85 -2.49 -22.62 5.30
CA ALA A 85 -3.88 -22.41 4.93
C ALA A 85 -4.04 -22.52 3.41
N LEU A 86 -3.26 -21.75 2.65
CA LEU A 86 -3.25 -21.75 1.19
C LEU A 86 -2.96 -23.15 0.60
N SER A 87 -1.99 -23.88 1.18
CA SER A 87 -1.67 -25.24 0.74
C SER A 87 -2.78 -26.25 1.02
N SER A 88 -3.55 -26.03 2.09
CA SER A 88 -4.64 -26.93 2.50
C SER A 88 -5.92 -26.74 1.69
N GLY A 89 -6.22 -25.50 1.27
CA GLY A 89 -7.51 -25.13 0.68
C GLY A 89 -8.72 -25.21 1.62
N GLN A 90 -8.51 -25.49 2.91
CA GLN A 90 -9.59 -25.62 3.90
C GLN A 90 -10.13 -24.26 4.33
N HIS A 91 -11.35 -24.22 4.86
CA HIS A 91 -12.02 -23.00 5.33
C HIS A 91 -12.13 -21.90 4.27
N MET A 92 -12.28 -22.32 3.01
CA MET A 92 -12.56 -21.41 1.90
C MET A 92 -13.97 -20.82 2.01
N VAL A 93 -14.06 -19.52 1.80
CA VAL A 93 -15.28 -18.75 1.74
C VAL A 93 -15.41 -18.18 0.32
N ALA A 94 -16.59 -18.27 -0.27
CA ALA A 94 -16.84 -17.74 -1.59
C ALA A 94 -16.85 -16.21 -1.58
N TRP A 95 -16.39 -15.59 -2.68
CA TRP A 95 -16.44 -14.13 -2.86
C TRP A 95 -17.85 -13.55 -2.72
N SER A 96 -18.87 -14.31 -3.14
CA SER A 96 -20.28 -13.93 -3.01
C SER A 96 -20.72 -13.75 -1.56
N ASP A 97 -20.07 -14.44 -0.63
CA ASP A 97 -20.50 -14.52 0.77
C ASP A 97 -19.78 -13.50 1.65
N ILE A 98 -18.86 -12.72 1.07
CA ILE A 98 -18.06 -11.72 1.78
C ILE A 98 -18.20 -10.34 1.17
N ARG A 99 -17.86 -9.34 1.98
CA ARG A 99 -17.58 -7.97 1.56
C ARG A 99 -16.12 -7.68 1.85
N LEU A 100 -15.37 -7.31 0.82
CA LEU A 100 -13.99 -6.85 0.99
C LEU A 100 -13.97 -5.53 1.77
N LEU A 101 -13.01 -5.43 2.68
CA LEU A 101 -12.65 -4.20 3.36
C LEU A 101 -11.33 -3.70 2.77
N SER A 102 -10.87 -2.53 3.21
CA SER A 102 -9.48 -2.15 2.97
C SER A 102 -8.54 -3.25 3.48
N PRO A 103 -7.47 -3.63 2.75
CA PRO A 103 -6.51 -4.63 3.19
C PRO A 103 -5.92 -4.31 4.56
N VAL A 104 -5.86 -3.04 4.96
CA VAL A 104 -5.51 -2.61 6.31
C VAL A 104 -6.53 -1.61 6.83
N THR A 105 -7.27 -1.99 7.87
CA THR A 105 -8.11 -1.07 8.63
C THR A 105 -7.38 -0.60 9.88
N GLY A 106 -7.34 0.72 10.09
CA GLY A 106 -6.73 1.34 11.27
C GLY A 106 -5.20 1.24 11.34
N PRO A 107 -4.45 1.64 10.28
CA PRO A 107 -3.01 1.85 10.42
C PRO A 107 -2.71 2.95 11.44
N GLU A 108 -1.48 3.00 11.97
CA GLU A 108 -1.06 4.11 12.83
C GLU A 108 -0.94 5.41 12.04
N LYS A 109 -0.50 5.31 10.78
CA LYS A 109 -0.23 6.43 9.88
C LYS A 109 -0.50 6.06 8.42
N VAL A 110 -0.94 7.05 7.65
CA VAL A 110 -0.98 7.02 6.18
C VAL A 110 -0.03 8.11 5.70
N VAL A 111 1.12 7.69 5.18
CA VAL A 111 2.16 8.58 4.67
C VAL A 111 1.96 8.74 3.17
N CYS A 112 1.94 9.97 2.67
CA CYS A 112 1.67 10.25 1.27
C CYS A 112 2.81 11.05 0.65
N VAL A 113 3.05 10.87 -0.65
CA VAL A 113 4.16 11.50 -1.37
C VAL A 113 3.62 12.37 -2.49
N GLY A 114 3.93 13.66 -2.45
CA GLY A 114 3.56 14.58 -3.52
C GLY A 114 4.58 14.58 -4.66
N MET A 115 4.11 14.89 -5.87
CA MET A 115 4.98 15.19 -7.02
C MET A 115 6.00 14.07 -7.32
N ASN A 116 5.60 12.80 -7.19
CA ASN A 116 6.53 11.68 -7.30
C ASN A 116 6.57 11.01 -8.69
N TYR A 117 5.91 11.58 -9.69
CA TYR A 117 5.90 11.07 -11.07
C TYR A 117 6.50 12.09 -12.02
N LYS A 118 7.48 11.67 -12.84
CA LYS A 118 8.19 12.57 -13.77
C LYS A 118 7.24 13.20 -14.78
N ASP A 119 6.39 12.38 -15.38
CA ASP A 119 5.36 12.79 -16.34
C ASP A 119 4.28 13.69 -15.71
N HIS A 120 3.99 13.52 -14.42
CA HIS A 120 3.09 14.45 -13.68
C HIS A 120 3.73 15.83 -13.44
N CYS A 121 5.04 15.87 -13.16
CA CYS A 121 5.76 17.14 -13.07
C CYS A 121 5.77 17.88 -14.43
N LEU A 122 5.93 17.13 -15.53
CA LEU A 122 5.91 17.67 -16.89
C LEU A 122 4.53 18.26 -17.27
N GLU A 123 3.42 17.61 -16.90
CA GLU A 123 2.05 18.12 -17.12
C GLU A 123 1.86 19.53 -16.54
N GLN A 124 2.46 19.79 -15.39
CA GLN A 124 2.33 21.05 -14.66
C GLN A 124 3.40 22.09 -15.05
N ASN A 125 4.38 21.73 -15.89
CA ASN A 125 5.62 22.49 -16.05
C ASN A 125 6.32 22.79 -14.70
N ALA A 126 6.24 21.85 -13.78
CA ALA A 126 6.83 21.97 -12.44
C ALA A 126 8.25 21.36 -12.40
N PRO A 127 9.15 21.91 -11.58
CA PRO A 127 10.46 21.30 -11.36
C PRO A 127 10.32 19.92 -10.69
N ILE A 128 11.16 18.97 -11.11
CA ILE A 128 11.27 17.67 -10.44
C ILE A 128 11.85 17.90 -9.04
N PRO A 129 11.19 17.43 -7.96
CA PRO A 129 11.71 17.56 -6.61
C PRO A 129 13.07 16.87 -6.43
N GLU A 130 13.95 17.46 -5.61
CA GLU A 130 15.24 16.86 -5.24
C GLU A 130 15.13 15.91 -4.04
N GLU A 131 14.07 16.07 -3.23
CA GLU A 131 13.75 15.24 -2.07
C GLU A 131 12.26 14.88 -2.01
N PRO A 132 11.86 13.76 -1.37
CA PRO A 132 10.46 13.37 -1.24
C PRO A 132 9.63 14.40 -0.46
N ILE A 133 8.53 14.87 -1.06
CA ILE A 133 7.58 15.77 -0.41
C ILE A 133 6.56 14.93 0.36
N ILE A 134 6.68 14.92 1.69
CA ILE A 134 5.87 14.04 2.56
C ILE A 134 4.71 14.82 3.18
N PHE A 135 3.52 14.24 3.11
CA PHE A 135 2.33 14.66 3.85
C PHE A 135 1.58 13.43 4.39
N SER A 136 0.39 13.63 4.96
CA SER A 136 -0.39 12.54 5.51
C SER A 136 -1.89 12.66 5.21
N LYS A 137 -2.54 11.52 5.30
CA LYS A 137 -3.98 11.38 5.49
C LYS A 137 -4.22 10.76 6.87
N PHE A 138 -5.36 11.05 7.49
CA PHE A 138 -5.74 10.35 8.71
C PHE A 138 -6.29 8.95 8.41
N PRO A 139 -6.05 7.97 9.29
CA PRO A 139 -6.60 6.62 9.15
C PRO A 139 -8.14 6.58 9.00
N SER A 140 -8.87 7.59 9.49
CA SER A 140 -10.33 7.69 9.34
C SER A 140 -10.79 7.87 7.89
N SER A 141 -9.92 8.35 7.00
CA SER A 141 -10.23 8.51 5.57
C SER A 141 -10.23 7.18 4.80
N ILE A 142 -9.71 6.10 5.38
CA ILE A 142 -9.57 4.80 4.70
C ILE A 142 -10.92 4.13 4.50
N THR A 143 -11.18 3.73 3.26
CA THR A 143 -12.34 2.93 2.85
C THR A 143 -11.92 1.75 1.99
N GLY A 144 -12.83 0.78 1.85
CA GLY A 144 -12.58 -0.43 1.07
C GLY A 144 -12.64 -0.23 -0.44
N PRO A 145 -12.36 -1.29 -1.20
CA PRO A 145 -12.24 -1.25 -2.67
C PRO A 145 -13.56 -0.98 -3.41
N SER A 146 -14.70 -0.97 -2.69
CA SER A 146 -16.03 -0.76 -3.27
C SER A 146 -16.93 0.13 -2.41
N ASP A 147 -16.36 0.76 -1.38
CA ASP A 147 -17.08 1.72 -0.55
C ASP A 147 -17.21 3.06 -1.30
N ASP A 148 -18.20 3.88 -0.95
CA ASP A 148 -18.44 5.14 -1.65
C ASP A 148 -17.41 6.23 -1.27
N ILE A 149 -17.20 7.18 -2.18
CA ILE A 149 -16.50 8.45 -1.92
C ILE A 149 -17.56 9.51 -1.64
N LEU A 150 -17.56 10.08 -0.44
CA LEU A 150 -18.49 11.13 -0.04
C LEU A 150 -17.97 12.48 -0.50
N LEU A 151 -18.79 13.25 -1.23
CA LEU A 151 -18.48 14.67 -1.47
C LEU A 151 -18.73 15.47 -0.18
N PRO A 152 -17.70 16.10 0.41
CA PRO A 152 -17.88 16.92 1.60
C PRO A 152 -18.62 18.22 1.25
N GLU A 153 -19.43 18.73 2.17
CA GLU A 153 -20.12 20.02 2.00
C GLU A 153 -19.11 21.19 1.90
N GLU A 154 -17.91 21.00 2.46
CA GLU A 154 -16.86 22.00 2.53
C GLU A 154 -16.08 22.22 1.23
N SER A 155 -16.21 21.32 0.23
CA SER A 155 -15.47 21.39 -1.04
C SER A 155 -16.37 21.25 -2.26
N GLN A 156 -15.97 21.89 -3.35
CA GLN A 156 -16.58 21.72 -4.68
C GLN A 156 -15.55 21.27 -5.74
N GLU A 157 -14.32 21.00 -5.32
CA GLU A 157 -13.18 20.72 -6.20
C GLU A 157 -12.54 19.36 -5.85
N VAL A 158 -13.38 18.32 -5.72
CA VAL A 158 -12.92 16.96 -5.40
C VAL A 158 -12.37 16.28 -6.65
N ASP A 159 -11.19 15.67 -6.52
CA ASP A 159 -10.38 15.13 -7.61
C ASP A 159 -9.91 13.71 -7.28
N TRP A 160 -9.48 12.98 -8.31
CA TRP A 160 -8.96 11.61 -8.23
C TRP A 160 -7.44 11.58 -8.38
N GLU A 161 -6.81 10.58 -7.77
CA GLU A 161 -5.37 10.33 -7.88
C GLU A 161 -5.12 8.82 -7.71
N VAL A 162 -5.00 8.06 -8.81
CA VAL A 162 -4.58 6.64 -8.68
C VAL A 162 -3.15 6.57 -8.18
N GLU A 163 -2.90 5.70 -7.20
CA GLU A 163 -1.55 5.50 -6.67
C GLU A 163 -1.25 4.03 -6.41
N LEU A 164 0.01 3.65 -6.63
CA LEU A 164 0.56 2.46 -5.99
C LEU A 164 0.69 2.76 -4.50
N ALA A 165 0.18 1.87 -3.66
CA ALA A 165 0.40 1.92 -2.22
C ALA A 165 1.19 0.69 -1.75
N PHE A 166 1.94 0.85 -0.67
CA PHE A 166 2.58 -0.26 0.03
C PHE A 166 2.30 -0.23 1.52
N VAL A 167 2.36 -1.41 2.14
CA VAL A 167 2.13 -1.59 3.57
C VAL A 167 3.40 -2.09 4.24
N ILE A 168 3.78 -1.48 5.35
CA ILE A 168 4.90 -1.93 6.18
C ILE A 168 4.50 -3.23 6.90
N GLY A 169 5.34 -4.25 6.82
CA GLY A 169 5.19 -5.53 7.51
C GLY A 169 6.11 -5.71 8.73
N ARG A 170 7.16 -4.89 8.85
CA ARG A 170 8.15 -4.99 9.92
C ARG A 170 8.40 -3.64 10.57
N LYS A 171 8.49 -3.62 11.90
CA LYS A 171 8.86 -2.41 12.64
C LYS A 171 10.30 -1.99 12.34
N GLY A 172 10.56 -0.70 12.12
CA GLY A 172 11.92 -0.22 11.86
C GLY A 172 12.06 1.30 11.94
N LYS A 173 13.28 1.77 12.19
CA LYS A 173 13.68 3.19 12.18
C LYS A 173 15.10 3.28 11.61
N HIS A 174 15.43 4.37 10.91
CA HIS A 174 16.70 4.53 10.19
C HIS A 174 17.00 3.34 9.27
N ILE A 175 15.99 2.90 8.53
CA ILE A 175 16.08 1.77 7.61
C ILE A 175 16.98 2.17 6.43
N LYS A 176 17.95 1.33 6.09
CA LYS A 176 18.78 1.55 4.91
C LYS A 176 18.00 1.24 3.64
N GLU A 177 18.31 1.97 2.56
CA GLU A 177 17.61 1.84 1.28
C GLU A 177 17.72 0.42 0.68
N ASP A 178 18.88 -0.23 0.81
CA ASP A 178 19.12 -1.61 0.33
C ASP A 178 18.38 -2.69 1.13
N GLU A 179 17.95 -2.38 2.35
CA GLU A 179 17.16 -3.29 3.21
C GLU A 179 15.65 -3.02 3.13
N ALA A 180 15.24 -1.90 2.53
CA ALA A 180 13.92 -1.31 2.66
C ALA A 180 12.78 -2.22 2.18
N LEU A 181 12.92 -2.89 1.03
CA LEU A 181 11.90 -3.81 0.52
C LEU A 181 11.61 -4.97 1.48
N SER A 182 12.57 -5.37 2.33
CA SER A 182 12.36 -6.43 3.34
C SER A 182 11.44 -6.01 4.49
N TYR A 183 11.09 -4.73 4.57
CA TYR A 183 10.11 -4.19 5.52
C TYR A 183 8.71 -4.09 4.92
N VAL A 184 8.53 -4.34 3.61
CA VAL A 184 7.23 -4.26 2.93
C VAL A 184 6.48 -5.59 3.08
N ALA A 185 5.25 -5.54 3.58
CA ALA A 185 4.34 -6.69 3.60
C ALA A 185 3.77 -7.00 2.21
N GLY A 186 3.46 -5.94 1.46
CA GLY A 186 2.96 -6.04 0.10
C GLY A 186 2.51 -4.68 -0.45
N PHE A 187 1.95 -4.75 -1.64
CA PHE A 187 1.46 -3.61 -2.42
C PHE A 187 -0.04 -3.70 -2.67
N THR A 188 -0.68 -2.57 -2.88
CA THR A 188 -2.12 -2.46 -3.12
C THR A 188 -2.43 -1.22 -3.98
N VAL A 189 -3.67 -1.07 -4.41
CA VAL A 189 -4.13 0.12 -5.15
C VAL A 189 -4.73 1.12 -4.17
N ALA A 190 -4.42 2.40 -4.34
CA ALA A 190 -5.06 3.49 -3.62
C ALA A 190 -5.65 4.52 -4.58
N ASN A 191 -6.63 5.27 -4.07
CA ASN A 191 -7.06 6.55 -4.66
C ASN A 191 -6.82 7.67 -3.63
N ASP A 192 -5.89 8.58 -3.89
CA ASP A 192 -5.64 9.76 -3.05
C ASP A 192 -6.64 10.89 -3.37
N VAL A 193 -7.90 10.65 -3.05
CA VAL A 193 -8.98 11.63 -3.29
C VAL A 193 -8.63 12.96 -2.63
N SER A 194 -8.83 14.05 -3.39
CA SER A 194 -8.27 15.36 -3.06
C SER A 194 -9.29 16.48 -3.25
N ALA A 195 -9.55 17.26 -2.21
CA ALA A 195 -10.29 18.53 -2.28
C ALA A 195 -9.30 19.66 -2.62
N ARG A 196 -9.25 20.05 -3.90
CA ARG A 196 -8.20 20.92 -4.47
C ARG A 196 -8.28 22.37 -4.00
N ASP A 197 -9.48 22.85 -3.71
CA ASP A 197 -9.71 24.14 -3.09
C ASP A 197 -9.05 24.21 -1.70
N TRP A 198 -9.17 23.15 -0.90
CA TRP A 198 -8.51 23.06 0.41
C TRP A 198 -7.01 22.82 0.32
N GLN A 199 -6.58 21.98 -0.62
CA GLN A 199 -5.17 21.66 -0.80
C GLN A 199 -4.34 22.86 -1.30
N MET A 200 -4.87 23.62 -2.27
CA MET A 200 -4.09 24.62 -3.02
C MET A 200 -4.41 26.06 -2.63
N LYS A 201 -5.66 26.35 -2.24
CA LYS A 201 -6.17 27.73 -2.09
C LYS A 201 -6.40 28.12 -0.64
N ARG A 202 -6.68 27.16 0.26
CA ARG A 202 -7.03 27.38 1.67
C ARG A 202 -5.97 26.81 2.62
N ASN A 203 -6.25 26.88 3.92
CA ASN A 203 -5.45 26.23 4.99
C ASN A 203 -3.94 26.53 4.95
N GLY A 204 -3.55 27.75 4.59
CA GLY A 204 -2.13 28.12 4.50
C GLY A 204 -1.32 27.27 3.51
N LYS A 205 -1.97 26.68 2.49
CA LYS A 205 -1.39 25.77 1.48
C LYS A 205 -0.85 24.45 2.05
N GLN A 206 -1.19 24.12 3.30
CA GLN A 206 -0.92 22.79 3.86
C GLN A 206 -1.92 21.78 3.32
N TRP A 207 -1.44 20.63 2.85
CA TRP A 207 -2.26 19.67 2.10
C TRP A 207 -3.20 18.83 2.98
N LEU A 208 -2.91 18.68 4.28
CA LEU A 208 -3.62 17.77 5.18
C LEU A 208 -5.16 17.86 5.08
N LEU A 209 -5.73 19.06 5.20
CA LEU A 209 -7.19 19.22 5.16
C LEU A 209 -7.80 18.92 3.78
N GLY A 210 -7.07 19.16 2.69
CA GLY A 210 -7.54 18.77 1.35
C GLY A 210 -7.47 17.26 1.09
N LYS A 211 -6.76 16.52 1.94
CA LYS A 211 -6.45 15.10 1.72
C LYS A 211 -7.14 14.18 2.74
N THR A 212 -7.72 14.67 3.82
CA THR A 212 -8.11 13.82 4.95
C THR A 212 -9.61 13.76 5.26
N PHE A 213 -10.47 14.27 4.38
CA PHE A 213 -11.92 14.04 4.52
C PHE A 213 -12.22 12.55 4.62
N ASP A 214 -13.30 12.21 5.32
CA ASP A 214 -13.76 10.83 5.41
C ASP A 214 -13.95 10.27 4.00
N THR A 215 -13.63 8.99 3.80
CA THR A 215 -13.67 8.27 2.51
C THR A 215 -12.66 8.71 1.44
N PHE A 216 -11.75 9.65 1.73
CA PHE A 216 -10.77 10.11 0.73
C PHE A 216 -9.59 9.15 0.51
N CYS A 217 -9.54 7.99 1.16
CA CYS A 217 -8.50 6.99 0.96
C CYS A 217 -9.07 5.59 0.63
N PRO A 218 -9.80 5.40 -0.49
CA PRO A 218 -10.11 4.05 -0.96
C PRO A 218 -8.83 3.24 -1.18
N LEU A 219 -8.78 2.02 -0.62
CA LEU A 219 -7.59 1.16 -0.61
C LEU A 219 -7.98 -0.30 -0.87
N GLY A 220 -7.27 -1.01 -1.77
CA GLY A 220 -7.54 -2.42 -2.05
C GLY A 220 -7.11 -2.91 -3.44
N PRO A 221 -7.68 -4.03 -3.94
CA PRO A 221 -8.61 -4.93 -3.26
C PRO A 221 -7.91 -5.93 -2.31
N ALA A 222 -6.59 -6.09 -2.46
CA ALA A 222 -5.78 -7.01 -1.69
C ALA A 222 -4.41 -6.40 -1.39
N LEU A 223 -3.72 -6.95 -0.39
CA LEU A 223 -2.31 -6.74 -0.14
C LEU A 223 -1.52 -7.85 -0.84
N VAL A 224 -0.86 -7.50 -1.94
CA VAL A 224 -0.15 -8.43 -2.81
C VAL A 224 1.32 -8.49 -2.41
N SER A 225 1.82 -9.67 -2.06
CA SER A 225 3.21 -9.82 -1.60
C SER A 225 4.20 -9.50 -2.72
N THR A 226 5.39 -8.98 -2.37
CA THR A 226 6.44 -8.65 -3.35
C THR A 226 6.81 -9.82 -4.25
N ALA A 227 6.77 -11.06 -3.74
CA ALA A 227 7.07 -12.27 -4.50
C ALA A 227 6.00 -12.64 -5.54
N ALA A 228 4.80 -12.05 -5.47
CA ALA A 228 3.74 -12.23 -6.46
C ALA A 228 3.84 -11.25 -7.64
N LEU A 229 4.74 -10.26 -7.57
CA LEU A 229 4.92 -9.22 -8.58
C LEU A 229 6.24 -9.43 -9.32
N LYS A 230 6.26 -9.21 -10.65
CA LYS A 230 7.50 -9.31 -11.42
C LYS A 230 8.47 -8.15 -11.15
N ASP A 231 7.97 -6.93 -11.27
CA ASP A 231 8.70 -5.70 -10.99
C ASP A 231 7.69 -4.62 -10.57
N VAL A 232 7.70 -4.27 -9.29
CA VAL A 232 6.78 -3.28 -8.74
C VAL A 232 7.00 -1.86 -9.29
N HIS A 233 8.21 -1.60 -9.79
CA HIS A 233 8.59 -0.34 -10.42
C HIS A 233 8.40 -0.36 -11.93
N ASN A 234 7.62 -1.31 -12.47
CA ASN A 234 7.27 -1.36 -13.88
C ASN A 234 5.85 -1.92 -14.13
N LEU A 235 4.86 -1.41 -13.38
CA LEU A 235 3.45 -1.79 -13.50
C LEU A 235 2.65 -0.68 -14.19
N GLY A 236 1.77 -1.03 -15.12
CA GLY A 236 0.82 -0.06 -15.67
C GLY A 236 -0.17 0.37 -14.60
N ILE A 237 -0.45 1.68 -14.56
CA ILE A 237 -1.29 2.34 -13.55
C ILE A 237 -2.29 3.25 -14.25
N ARG A 238 -3.58 3.06 -13.96
CA ARG A 238 -4.67 3.73 -14.68
C ARG A 238 -5.78 4.17 -13.74
N CYS A 239 -6.41 5.29 -14.07
CA CYS A 239 -7.65 5.76 -13.46
C CYS A 239 -8.70 5.98 -14.55
N LEU A 240 -9.93 5.54 -14.29
CA LEU A 240 -11.09 5.75 -15.14
C LEU A 240 -12.17 6.47 -14.34
N VAL A 241 -12.83 7.43 -14.97
CA VAL A 241 -14.04 8.07 -14.43
C VAL A 241 -15.18 7.81 -15.41
N ASN A 242 -16.24 7.15 -14.94
CA ASN A 242 -17.37 6.73 -15.77
C ASN A 242 -16.95 5.89 -17.00
N GLY A 243 -15.92 5.05 -16.83
CA GLY A 243 -15.36 4.20 -17.89
C GLY A 243 -14.45 4.92 -18.88
N ALA A 244 -14.26 6.23 -18.77
CA ALA A 244 -13.28 6.97 -19.57
C ALA A 244 -11.93 7.02 -18.85
N THR A 245 -10.86 6.60 -19.50
CA THR A 245 -9.50 6.70 -18.97
C THR A 245 -9.10 8.16 -18.78
N VAL A 246 -8.80 8.53 -17.54
CA VAL A 246 -8.38 9.87 -17.14
C VAL A 246 -6.92 9.95 -16.70
N GLN A 247 -6.33 8.85 -16.23
CA GLN A 247 -4.90 8.69 -15.99
C GLN A 247 -4.43 7.38 -16.62
N ASP A 248 -3.26 7.40 -17.27
CA ASP A 248 -2.63 6.21 -17.86
C ASP A 248 -1.11 6.41 -17.89
N SER A 249 -0.40 5.63 -17.10
CA SER A 249 1.06 5.72 -16.96
C SER A 249 1.65 4.39 -16.49
N ASN A 250 2.88 4.41 -15.98
CA ASN A 250 3.58 3.27 -15.43
C ASN A 250 4.37 3.65 -14.18
N THR A 251 4.46 2.75 -13.18
CA THR A 251 5.22 2.99 -11.95
C THR A 251 6.71 3.23 -12.19
N ASN A 252 7.24 2.92 -13.38
CA ASN A 252 8.60 3.27 -13.79
C ASN A 252 8.86 4.79 -13.91
N GLN A 253 7.80 5.60 -13.92
CA GLN A 253 7.87 7.06 -13.90
C GLN A 253 8.10 7.64 -12.51
N MET A 254 8.09 6.81 -11.45
CA MET A 254 8.38 7.30 -10.10
C MET A 254 9.76 7.93 -10.00
N ILE A 255 9.83 9.10 -9.38
CA ILE A 255 11.07 9.84 -9.11
C ILE A 255 11.81 9.18 -7.93
N PHE A 256 11.09 8.97 -6.83
CA PHE A 256 11.56 8.28 -5.64
C PHE A 256 10.85 6.94 -5.50
N ARG A 257 11.61 5.86 -5.65
CA ARG A 257 11.12 4.48 -5.52
C ARG A 257 10.84 4.13 -4.05
N THR A 258 10.03 3.08 -3.84
CA THR A 258 9.64 2.53 -2.53
C THR A 258 10.78 2.49 -1.51
N GLU A 259 11.96 2.02 -1.92
CA GLU A 259 13.15 1.90 -1.08
C GLU A 259 13.59 3.26 -0.53
N LYS A 260 13.66 4.26 -1.41
CA LYS A 260 14.02 5.63 -1.06
C LYS A 260 13.00 6.25 -0.11
N LEU A 261 11.71 6.02 -0.36
CA LEU A 261 10.62 6.54 0.47
C LEU A 261 10.69 5.99 1.90
N ILE A 262 10.90 4.68 2.05
CA ILE A 262 11.06 4.02 3.36
C ILE A 262 12.31 4.55 4.07
N ALA A 263 13.45 4.57 3.37
CA ALA A 263 14.71 5.04 3.94
C ALA A 263 14.62 6.50 4.39
N TRP A 264 13.96 7.35 3.60
CA TRP A 264 13.74 8.76 3.91
C TRP A 264 12.86 8.94 5.15
N VAL A 265 11.63 8.41 5.13
CA VAL A 265 10.65 8.65 6.20
C VAL A 265 11.09 8.01 7.52
N SER A 266 11.74 6.85 7.46
CA SER A 266 12.21 6.15 8.66
C SER A 266 13.34 6.88 9.42
N GLN A 267 13.94 7.93 8.85
CA GLN A 267 14.87 8.80 9.57
C GLN A 267 14.16 9.62 10.64
N PHE A 268 12.91 10.01 10.37
CA PHE A 268 12.13 10.92 11.20
C PHE A 268 11.23 10.16 12.16
N VAL A 269 10.60 9.08 11.70
CA VAL A 269 9.60 8.31 12.47
C VAL A 269 9.90 6.82 12.46
N THR A 270 9.41 6.11 13.48
CA THR A 270 9.41 4.65 13.47
C THR A 270 8.27 4.16 12.58
N LEU A 271 8.58 3.27 11.64
CA LEU A 271 7.60 2.55 10.84
C LEU A 271 7.15 1.31 11.60
N CYS A 272 5.85 1.01 11.55
CA CYS A 272 5.17 -0.04 12.28
C CYS A 272 4.42 -0.96 11.29
N PRO A 273 4.26 -2.26 11.59
CA PRO A 273 3.42 -3.14 10.79
C PRO A 273 2.01 -2.56 10.60
N GLY A 274 1.53 -2.55 9.37
CA GLY A 274 0.27 -1.95 8.97
C GLY A 274 0.35 -0.49 8.51
N ASP A 275 1.44 0.24 8.72
CA ASP A 275 1.56 1.60 8.16
C ASP A 275 1.42 1.58 6.64
N VAL A 276 0.68 2.54 6.11
CA VAL A 276 0.38 2.64 4.68
C VAL A 276 1.16 3.80 4.07
N PHE A 277 1.74 3.57 2.90
CA PHE A 277 2.36 4.59 2.07
C PHE A 277 1.62 4.71 0.75
N LEU A 278 1.23 5.93 0.40
CA LEU A 278 0.72 6.37 -0.90
C LEU A 278 1.88 7.03 -1.65
N THR A 279 2.25 6.47 -2.81
CA THR A 279 3.54 6.75 -3.46
C THR A 279 3.52 7.92 -4.45
N GLY A 280 2.40 8.63 -4.57
CA GLY A 280 2.19 9.68 -5.54
C GLY A 280 1.44 9.20 -6.79
N THR A 281 0.90 10.16 -7.53
CA THR A 281 0.01 9.91 -8.67
C THR A 281 0.63 10.33 -10.02
N PRO A 282 0.32 9.63 -11.13
CA PRO A 282 0.70 10.02 -12.49
C PRO A 282 -0.10 11.23 -13.02
N PRO A 283 0.22 11.78 -14.21
CA PRO A 283 -0.53 12.87 -14.82
C PRO A 283 -1.98 12.47 -15.15
N GLY A 284 -2.81 13.47 -15.45
CA GLY A 284 -4.21 13.27 -15.77
C GLY A 284 -5.14 13.42 -14.57
N VAL A 285 -4.74 14.19 -13.55
CA VAL A 285 -5.64 14.64 -12.49
C VAL A 285 -6.60 15.71 -13.03
N GLY A 286 -7.78 15.83 -12.43
CA GLY A 286 -8.84 16.72 -12.89
C GLY A 286 -8.46 18.21 -12.85
N VAL A 287 -7.74 18.63 -11.81
CA VAL A 287 -7.38 20.05 -11.58
C VAL A 287 -6.50 20.68 -12.66
N PHE A 288 -5.67 19.88 -13.35
CA PHE A 288 -4.75 20.37 -14.38
C PHE A 288 -5.29 20.21 -15.81
N ARG A 289 -6.55 19.75 -15.95
CA ARG A 289 -7.24 19.79 -17.24
C ARG A 289 -7.60 21.22 -17.62
N ASN A 290 -7.83 21.43 -18.92
CA ASN A 290 -8.30 22.70 -19.45
C ASN A 290 -9.62 22.51 -20.23
N PRO A 291 -10.78 22.87 -19.66
CA PRO A 291 -10.97 23.40 -18.30
C PRO A 291 -10.77 22.32 -17.21
N PRO A 292 -10.57 22.72 -15.93
CA PRO A 292 -10.53 21.77 -14.81
C PRO A 292 -11.81 20.93 -14.71
N VAL A 293 -11.66 19.68 -14.31
CA VAL A 293 -12.77 18.74 -14.12
C VAL A 293 -12.70 18.20 -12.70
N TYR A 294 -13.84 18.12 -12.03
CA TYR A 294 -13.97 17.60 -10.66
C TYR A 294 -15.08 16.56 -10.60
N LEU A 295 -14.97 15.66 -9.62
CA LEU A 295 -15.93 14.61 -9.35
C LEU A 295 -17.29 15.19 -8.97
N LYS A 296 -18.35 14.53 -9.44
CA LYS A 296 -19.74 14.86 -9.17
C LYS A 296 -20.46 13.66 -8.59
N ARG A 297 -21.54 13.93 -7.85
CA ARG A 297 -22.45 12.89 -7.36
C ARG A 297 -22.89 11.99 -8.52
N GLY A 298 -22.73 10.69 -8.36
CA GLY A 298 -23.04 9.66 -9.35
C GLY A 298 -21.85 9.22 -10.20
N ASP A 299 -20.72 9.94 -10.17
CA ASP A 299 -19.51 9.51 -10.87
C ASP A 299 -18.98 8.21 -10.27
N VAL A 300 -18.41 7.36 -11.11
CA VAL A 300 -17.73 6.13 -10.70
C VAL A 300 -16.26 6.28 -11.03
N VAL A 301 -15.42 6.15 -10.00
CA VAL A 301 -13.95 6.16 -10.15
C VAL A 301 -13.43 4.73 -10.05
N GLU A 302 -12.64 4.31 -11.03
CA GLU A 302 -11.95 3.02 -11.03
C GLU A 302 -10.44 3.22 -11.15
N CYS A 303 -9.70 2.75 -10.14
CA CYS A 303 -8.24 2.79 -10.10
C CYS A 303 -7.69 1.38 -10.31
N GLN A 304 -6.74 1.21 -11.22
CA GLN A 304 -6.23 -0.08 -11.66
C GLN A 304 -4.70 -0.09 -11.66
N ILE A 305 -4.11 -1.19 -11.18
CA ILE A 305 -2.66 -1.45 -11.29
C ILE A 305 -2.45 -2.89 -11.75
N ASP A 306 -1.61 -3.05 -12.79
CA ASP A 306 -1.25 -4.37 -13.33
C ASP A 306 -0.71 -5.30 -12.24
N GLU A 307 -1.03 -6.58 -12.34
CA GLU A 307 -0.66 -7.65 -11.38
C GLU A 307 -1.25 -7.49 -9.96
N ILE A 308 -1.78 -6.32 -9.58
CA ILE A 308 -2.40 -6.06 -8.27
C ILE A 308 -3.93 -6.18 -8.32
N GLY A 309 -4.60 -5.45 -9.22
CA GLY A 309 -6.06 -5.46 -9.35
C GLY A 309 -6.65 -4.05 -9.47
N SER A 310 -7.92 -3.91 -9.09
CA SER A 310 -8.63 -2.63 -9.16
C SER A 310 -9.52 -2.35 -7.95
N ILE A 311 -9.77 -1.07 -7.72
CA ILE A 311 -10.79 -0.55 -6.80
C ILE A 311 -11.76 0.30 -7.59
N ARG A 312 -13.05 0.26 -7.22
CA ARG A 312 -14.13 0.94 -7.92
C ARG A 312 -15.10 1.56 -6.93
N ASN A 313 -15.12 2.88 -6.84
CA ASN A 313 -15.85 3.63 -5.82
C ASN A 313 -16.86 4.57 -6.48
N THR A 314 -18.08 4.66 -5.93
CA THR A 314 -19.12 5.58 -6.42
C THR A 314 -19.07 6.88 -5.61
N VAL A 315 -19.20 8.02 -6.29
CA VAL A 315 -19.23 9.34 -5.66
C VAL A 315 -20.66 9.65 -5.21
N VAL A 316 -20.87 9.94 -3.92
CA VAL A 316 -22.20 10.17 -3.31
C VAL A 316 -22.23 11.37 -2.38
#